data_AF-A0A7R9I7M8-F1
#
_entry.id   AF-A0A7R9I7M8-F1
#
_cell.length_a   1.000
_cell.length_b   1.000
_cell.length_c   1.000
_cell.angle_alpha   90.00
_cell.angle_beta   90.00
_cell.angle_gamma   90.00
#
_symmetry.space_group_name_H-M   'P 1'
#
loop_
_entity.id
_entity.type
_entity.pdbx_description
1 polymer ?
#
loop_
_entity_poly.entity_id
_entity_poly.type
_entity_poly.pdbx_seq_one_letter_code
_entity_poly.pdbx_strand_id
1 'polypeptide(L)'
;MYDFVTVHWSGNMKPEEGGIVCTTNEVAGNTGLTSSDETDHHAGKEPSRGKSGLISRTVSQVEMEGSKLDLVVFGATGITGKYTVLQLVELATDVGDLKWGVAGRSQDKLESVLRQISSKTGKDLSKIKIILADVTDLPSLRNMTSQARVLINTVGPYKLYGEPVVKACIDGGCHYVDVSAEPQFMERMQLEYHEAAKQKNVYIINACGFDCIPVDLGTVFLVNNFKGDVNSVECYMEVWQKTFMM
;
A
#
# COMPACT_ATOMS: atom_id res chain seq x y z
N MET A 1 8.31 -26.42 10.83
CA MET A 1 9.35 -25.53 11.37
C MET A 1 8.59 -24.33 11.88
N TYR A 2 8.59 -24.09 13.19
CA TYR A 2 7.85 -22.97 13.77
C TYR A 2 8.68 -21.72 13.55
N ASP A 3 8.16 -20.75 12.80
CA ASP A 3 8.80 -19.44 12.67
C ASP A 3 8.30 -18.54 13.81
N PHE A 4 9.23 -18.02 14.61
CA PHE A 4 8.96 -17.13 15.72
C PHE A 4 8.93 -15.69 15.21
N VAL A 5 7.78 -15.03 15.28
CA VAL A 5 7.66 -13.59 15.05
C VAL A 5 7.21 -12.93 16.34
N THR A 6 8.12 -12.21 17.00
CA THR A 6 7.78 -11.33 18.13
C THR A 6 7.56 -9.92 17.60
N VAL A 7 6.38 -9.35 17.84
CA VAL A 7 6.02 -8.01 17.42
C VAL A 7 5.96 -7.09 18.65
N HIS A 8 6.64 -5.94 18.59
CA HIS A 8 6.56 -4.89 19.60
C HIS A 8 5.63 -3.76 19.13
N TRP A 9 4.82 -3.22 20.05
CA TRP A 9 3.69 -2.31 19.78
C TRP A 9 3.89 -0.91 20.37
N SER A 10 3.57 0.15 19.61
CA SER A 10 3.41 1.53 20.12
C SER A 10 2.61 2.46 19.18
N GLY A 11 1.44 2.99 19.62
CA GLY A 11 0.96 4.33 19.22
C GLY A 11 -0.25 4.50 18.25
N ASN A 12 -0.93 5.68 18.40
CA ASN A 12 -2.15 6.29 17.78
C ASN A 12 -2.46 6.29 16.24
N MET A 13 -3.67 6.06 15.70
CA MET A 13 -4.08 6.66 14.39
C MET A 13 -5.60 6.94 14.27
N LYS A 14 -5.95 8.14 13.79
CA LYS A 14 -7.33 8.53 13.40
C LYS A 14 -7.52 8.42 11.88
N PRO A 15 -8.71 8.04 11.37
CA PRO A 15 -9.03 7.99 9.92
C PRO A 15 -8.92 9.33 9.16
N GLU A 16 -8.59 10.41 9.86
CA GLU A 16 -8.58 11.78 9.35
C GLU A 16 -7.16 12.32 9.12
N GLU A 17 -6.15 11.50 9.40
CA GLU A 17 -4.77 11.85 9.09
C GLU A 17 -4.48 11.45 7.64
N GLY A 18 -4.04 12.42 6.83
CA GLY A 18 -3.53 12.15 5.48
C GLY A 18 -2.36 11.15 5.50
N GLY A 19 -1.82 10.84 4.32
CA GLY A 19 -0.77 9.83 4.09
C GLY A 19 0.28 9.59 5.19
N ILE A 20 0.82 8.38 5.25
CA ILE A 20 1.77 7.98 6.31
C ILE A 20 2.74 6.93 5.80
N VAL A 21 3.81 6.71 6.56
CA VAL A 21 4.62 5.48 6.48
C VAL A 21 4.33 4.63 7.70
N CYS A 22 4.00 3.35 7.49
CA CYS A 22 3.69 2.38 8.53
C CYS A 22 3.96 0.94 8.08
N THR A 23 3.99 0.03 9.05
CA THR A 23 3.89 -1.42 8.81
C THR A 23 2.43 -1.88 8.96
N THR A 24 2.05 -3.01 8.36
CA THR A 24 0.68 -3.56 8.54
C THR A 24 0.35 -3.82 10.02
N ASN A 25 1.34 -4.14 10.85
CA ASN A 25 1.21 -4.28 12.30
C ASN A 25 0.73 -2.99 13.00
N GLU A 26 0.93 -1.82 12.38
CA GLU A 26 0.55 -0.50 12.91
C GLU A 26 -0.80 0.01 12.35
N VAL A 27 -1.22 -0.41 11.16
CA VAL A 27 -2.51 -0.03 10.53
C VAL A 27 -3.73 -0.59 11.33
N ALA A 28 -3.45 -1.59 12.16
CA ALA A 28 -4.35 -2.44 12.89
C ALA A 28 -5.18 -1.77 14.01
N GLY A 29 -4.82 -0.60 14.52
CA GLY A 29 -5.75 0.13 15.38
C GLY A 29 -5.14 1.28 16.15
N ASN A 30 -5.98 2.29 16.47
CA ASN A 30 -5.84 2.93 17.77
C ASN A 30 -7.03 3.80 18.27
N THR A 31 -7.17 3.89 19.60
CA THR A 31 -8.01 4.82 20.36
C THR A 31 -7.21 5.50 21.48
N GLY A 32 -7.47 6.80 21.71
CA GLY A 32 -6.58 7.78 22.34
C GLY A 32 -6.29 7.66 23.85
N LEU A 33 -5.21 8.33 24.24
CA LEU A 33 -4.99 8.87 25.59
C LEU A 33 -5.36 10.36 25.56
N THR A 34 -6.35 10.77 26.35
CA THR A 34 -6.57 12.19 26.66
C THR A 34 -5.97 12.48 28.02
N SER A 35 -5.06 13.47 28.09
CA SER A 35 -4.77 14.17 29.33
C SER A 35 -5.97 15.07 29.65
N SER A 36 -6.51 14.89 30.84
CA SER A 36 -7.50 15.76 31.46
C SER A 36 -6.98 17.19 31.54
N ASP A 37 -7.69 18.14 30.95
CA ASP A 37 -7.64 19.53 31.37
C ASP A 37 -9.04 20.16 31.33
N GLU A 38 -9.26 21.03 32.30
CA GLU A 38 -10.51 21.46 32.88
C GLU A 38 -11.41 22.27 31.94
N THR A 39 -12.71 22.11 32.17
CA THR A 39 -13.78 22.91 31.57
C THR A 39 -13.71 24.36 32.01
N ASP A 40 -13.81 25.30 31.07
CA ASP A 40 -14.37 26.61 31.36
C ASP A 40 -15.35 27.06 30.27
N HIS A 41 -16.52 27.47 30.74
CA HIS A 41 -17.66 27.93 29.96
C HIS A 41 -17.36 29.27 29.28
N HIS A 42 -17.81 29.47 28.03
CA HIS A 42 -18.49 30.71 27.62
C HIS A 42 -19.32 30.55 26.34
N ALA A 43 -20.56 31.05 26.41
CA ALA A 43 -21.57 31.04 25.37
C ALA A 43 -21.41 32.23 24.40
N GLY A 44 -21.76 32.06 23.11
CA GLY A 44 -21.79 33.19 22.17
C GLY A 44 -22.26 32.87 20.75
N LYS A 45 -23.59 33.01 20.53
CA LYS A 45 -24.33 33.50 19.35
C LYS A 45 -23.91 33.12 17.90
N GLU A 46 -24.86 32.50 17.20
CA GLU A 46 -25.00 32.52 15.73
C GLU A 46 -25.26 33.94 15.17
N PRO A 47 -24.93 34.17 13.89
CA PRO A 47 -25.90 34.85 13.02
C PRO A 47 -26.05 34.26 11.60
N SER A 48 -27.31 33.98 11.27
CA SER A 48 -28.09 34.30 10.05
C SER A 48 -27.52 34.16 8.62
N ARG A 49 -28.32 33.42 7.83
CA ARG A 49 -28.48 33.38 6.36
C ARG A 49 -28.26 34.71 5.60
N GLY A 50 -27.48 34.63 4.52
CA GLY A 50 -27.49 35.54 3.37
C GLY A 50 -27.57 34.76 2.06
N LYS A 51 -28.45 35.19 1.14
CA LYS A 51 -28.75 34.56 -0.15
C LYS A 51 -27.80 35.02 -1.28
N SER A 52 -27.68 34.14 -2.28
CA SER A 52 -27.52 34.41 -3.71
C SER A 52 -26.16 34.89 -4.24
N GLY A 53 -25.65 34.14 -5.22
CA GLY A 53 -24.54 34.55 -6.07
C GLY A 53 -24.06 33.40 -6.95
N LEU A 54 -24.75 33.15 -8.07
CA LEU A 54 -24.19 32.39 -9.19
C LEU A 54 -22.90 33.11 -9.63
N ILE A 55 -21.76 32.45 -9.44
CA ILE A 55 -20.52 32.83 -10.12
C ILE A 55 -20.09 31.63 -10.93
N SER A 56 -20.40 31.73 -12.23
CA SER A 56 -19.81 30.92 -13.30
C SER A 56 -18.29 30.90 -13.12
N ARG A 57 -17.74 29.77 -12.68
CA ARG A 57 -16.31 29.52 -12.75
C ARG A 57 -16.02 28.88 -14.10
N THR A 58 -15.55 29.74 -14.97
CA THR A 58 -14.78 29.49 -16.18
C THR A 58 -14.05 28.14 -16.14
N VAL A 59 -14.29 27.35 -17.19
CA VAL A 59 -13.53 26.18 -17.58
C VAL A 59 -12.06 26.58 -17.72
N SER A 60 -11.27 26.43 -16.67
CA SER A 60 -9.83 26.53 -16.71
C SER A 60 -9.25 25.13 -16.66
N GLN A 61 -8.84 24.66 -17.84
CA GLN A 61 -7.84 23.61 -18.08
C GLN A 61 -7.99 22.34 -17.25
N VAL A 62 -8.84 21.43 -17.74
CA VAL A 62 -8.62 20.00 -17.51
C VAL A 62 -7.38 19.64 -18.32
N GLU A 63 -6.22 19.60 -17.68
CA GLU A 63 -5.11 18.80 -18.20
C GLU A 63 -5.67 17.40 -18.44
N MET A 64 -5.47 16.85 -19.64
CA MET A 64 -5.82 15.48 -19.94
C MET A 64 -4.91 14.56 -19.11
N GLU A 65 -5.26 14.35 -17.83
CA GLU A 65 -4.77 13.24 -17.03
C GLU A 65 -5.19 11.97 -17.78
N GLY A 66 -4.26 11.38 -18.54
CA GLY A 66 -4.41 9.99 -18.92
C GLY A 66 -4.62 9.20 -17.63
N SER A 67 -5.82 8.64 -17.44
CA SER A 67 -6.23 8.10 -16.14
C SER A 67 -5.15 7.15 -15.61
N LYS A 68 -4.56 7.45 -14.44
CA LYS A 68 -3.58 6.58 -13.78
C LYS A 68 -4.11 5.15 -13.72
N LEU A 69 -3.22 4.18 -13.79
CA LEU A 69 -3.53 2.80 -13.42
C LEU A 69 -3.87 2.76 -11.93
N ASP A 70 -4.86 1.97 -11.55
CA ASP A 70 -5.20 1.74 -10.16
C ASP A 70 -4.06 1.01 -9.44
N LEU A 71 -3.50 -0.02 -10.08
CA LEU A 71 -2.43 -0.84 -9.53
C LEU A 71 -1.28 -1.06 -10.52
N VAL A 72 -0.04 -1.01 -10.05
CA VAL A 72 1.14 -1.47 -10.80
C VAL A 72 1.94 -2.44 -9.95
N VAL A 73 2.26 -3.62 -10.49
CA VAL A 73 3.14 -4.60 -9.83
C VAL A 73 4.58 -4.39 -10.31
N PHE A 74 5.44 -3.82 -9.47
CA PHE A 74 6.86 -3.67 -9.75
C PHE A 74 7.65 -4.89 -9.25
N GLY A 75 8.49 -5.45 -10.12
CA GLY A 75 9.17 -6.73 -9.86
C GLY A 75 8.40 -7.95 -10.35
N ALA A 76 7.45 -7.76 -11.28
CA ALA A 76 6.55 -8.80 -11.78
C ALA A 76 7.24 -10.05 -12.38
N THR A 77 8.54 -9.98 -12.70
CA THR A 77 9.33 -11.13 -13.19
C THR A 77 9.92 -12.00 -12.07
N GLY A 78 9.90 -11.53 -10.82
CA GLY A 78 10.36 -12.27 -9.65
C GLY A 78 9.39 -13.38 -9.23
N ILE A 79 9.77 -14.19 -8.24
CA ILE A 79 8.91 -15.27 -7.74
C ILE A 79 7.63 -14.67 -7.13
N THR A 80 7.77 -13.81 -6.13
CA THR A 80 6.63 -13.11 -5.50
C THR A 80 5.82 -12.33 -6.53
N GLY A 81 6.48 -11.53 -7.37
CA GLY A 81 5.81 -10.74 -8.40
C GLY A 81 4.92 -11.56 -9.34
N LYS A 82 5.34 -12.77 -9.75
CA LYS A 82 4.51 -13.67 -10.57
C LYS A 82 3.24 -14.13 -9.84
N TYR A 83 3.35 -14.47 -8.56
CA TYR A 83 2.18 -14.85 -7.74
C TYR A 83 1.26 -13.65 -7.53
N THR A 84 1.81 -12.46 -7.26
CA THR A 84 1.04 -11.22 -7.16
C THR A 84 0.28 -10.93 -8.45
N VAL A 85 0.91 -11.06 -9.62
CA VAL A 85 0.22 -10.87 -10.92
C VAL A 85 -0.89 -11.92 -11.11
N LEU A 86 -0.65 -13.18 -10.76
CA LEU A 86 -1.67 -14.22 -10.85
C LEU A 86 -2.91 -13.89 -10.01
N GLN A 87 -2.70 -13.50 -8.74
CA GLN A 87 -3.79 -13.10 -7.84
C GLN A 87 -4.49 -11.82 -8.31
N LEU A 88 -3.74 -10.88 -8.89
CA LEU A 88 -4.31 -9.66 -9.45
C LEU A 88 -5.22 -9.92 -10.67
N VAL A 89 -4.92 -10.95 -11.48
CA VAL A 89 -5.80 -11.37 -12.58
C VAL A 89 -7.13 -11.92 -12.07
N GLU A 90 -7.10 -12.68 -10.97
CA GLU A 90 -8.31 -13.18 -10.30
C GLU A 90 -9.12 -12.00 -9.73
N LEU A 91 -8.47 -11.12 -8.96
CA LEU A 91 -9.09 -9.93 -8.38
C LEU A 91 -9.70 -9.01 -9.45
N ALA A 92 -8.99 -8.77 -10.55
CA ALA A 92 -9.49 -7.94 -11.66
C ALA A 92 -10.75 -8.54 -12.32
N THR A 93 -10.88 -9.87 -12.30
CA THR A 93 -12.08 -10.56 -12.79
C THR A 93 -13.26 -10.34 -11.85
N ASP A 94 -13.02 -10.39 -10.53
CA ASP A 94 -14.08 -10.29 -9.52
C ASP A 94 -14.59 -8.85 -9.33
N VAL A 95 -13.68 -7.87 -9.33
CA VAL A 95 -14.02 -6.45 -9.10
C VAL A 95 -14.62 -5.81 -10.35
N GLY A 96 -14.16 -6.20 -11.54
CA GLY A 96 -14.51 -5.53 -12.80
C GLY A 96 -13.82 -4.16 -12.97
N ASP A 97 -13.55 -3.77 -14.21
CA ASP A 97 -13.00 -2.46 -14.61
C ASP A 97 -11.68 -1.99 -13.92
N LEU A 98 -10.92 -2.90 -13.32
CA LEU A 98 -9.63 -2.59 -12.68
C LEU A 98 -8.55 -2.28 -13.73
N LYS A 99 -7.99 -1.07 -13.71
CA LYS A 99 -6.88 -0.68 -14.61
C LYS A 99 -5.56 -1.00 -13.93
N TRP A 100 -4.83 -1.98 -14.44
CA TRP A 100 -3.56 -2.37 -13.84
C TRP A 100 -2.46 -2.66 -14.86
N GLY A 101 -1.23 -2.72 -14.36
CA GLY A 101 -0.04 -2.95 -15.17
C GLY A 101 1.07 -3.69 -14.41
N VAL A 102 2.10 -4.08 -15.15
CA VAL A 102 3.31 -4.71 -14.63
C VAL A 102 4.53 -3.87 -14.94
N ALA A 103 5.50 -3.88 -14.03
CA ALA A 103 6.72 -3.13 -14.18
C ALA A 103 7.97 -3.93 -13.83
N GLY A 104 9.07 -3.61 -14.52
CA GLY A 104 10.37 -4.23 -14.32
C GLY A 104 11.39 -3.84 -15.39
N ARG A 105 12.57 -4.44 -15.34
CA ARG A 105 13.72 -4.03 -16.18
C ARG A 105 13.71 -4.57 -17.61
N SER A 106 13.01 -5.68 -17.86
CA SER A 106 13.10 -6.40 -19.13
C SER A 106 11.71 -6.62 -19.72
N GLN A 107 11.45 -5.97 -20.84
CA GLN A 107 10.20 -6.08 -21.58
C GLN A 107 9.89 -7.54 -21.92
N ASP A 108 10.84 -8.25 -22.54
CA ASP A 108 10.65 -9.64 -22.96
C ASP A 108 10.26 -10.57 -21.80
N LYS A 109 10.86 -10.37 -20.62
CA LYS A 109 10.53 -11.16 -19.42
C LYS A 109 9.13 -10.82 -18.90
N LEU A 110 8.74 -9.55 -18.91
CA LEU A 110 7.39 -9.12 -18.50
C LEU A 110 6.33 -9.70 -19.45
N GLU A 111 6.54 -9.58 -20.75
CA GLU A 111 5.66 -10.19 -21.74
C GLU A 111 5.58 -11.72 -21.60
N SER A 112 6.71 -12.38 -21.34
CA SER A 112 6.75 -13.82 -21.09
C SER A 112 5.92 -14.22 -19.87
N VAL A 113 6.00 -13.46 -18.77
CA VAL A 113 5.15 -13.66 -17.58
C VAL A 113 3.68 -13.50 -17.92
N LEU A 114 3.31 -12.43 -18.62
CA LEU A 114 1.91 -12.21 -19.02
C LEU A 114 1.40 -13.32 -19.93
N ARG A 115 2.20 -13.80 -20.90
CA ARG A 115 1.84 -14.95 -21.75
C ARG A 115 1.63 -16.22 -20.93
N GLN A 116 2.56 -16.53 -20.01
CA GLN A 116 2.47 -17.72 -19.15
C GLN A 116 1.22 -17.69 -18.27
N ILE A 117 0.92 -16.54 -17.64
CA ILE A 117 -0.25 -16.39 -16.78
C ILE A 117 -1.55 -16.41 -17.61
N SER A 118 -1.54 -15.77 -18.79
CA SER A 118 -2.66 -15.83 -19.73
C SER A 118 -2.97 -17.27 -20.14
N SER A 119 -1.96 -18.08 -20.48
CA SER A 119 -2.15 -19.51 -20.80
C SER A 119 -2.69 -20.32 -19.62
N LYS A 120 -2.27 -20.01 -18.38
CA LYS A 120 -2.73 -20.73 -17.17
C LYS A 120 -4.16 -20.37 -16.76
N THR A 121 -4.54 -19.11 -16.90
CA THR A 121 -5.83 -18.57 -16.42
C THR A 121 -6.91 -18.54 -17.50
N GLY A 122 -6.52 -18.66 -18.78
CA GLY A 122 -7.42 -18.48 -19.92
C GLY A 122 -7.86 -17.03 -20.15
N LYS A 123 -7.28 -16.06 -19.42
CA LYS A 123 -7.60 -14.64 -19.54
C LYS A 123 -6.70 -13.97 -20.57
N ASP A 124 -7.23 -13.06 -21.38
CA ASP A 124 -6.44 -12.25 -22.31
C ASP A 124 -5.71 -11.14 -21.54
N LEU A 125 -4.38 -11.24 -21.49
CA LEU A 125 -3.51 -10.25 -20.83
C LEU A 125 -2.70 -9.42 -21.84
N SER A 126 -3.01 -9.51 -23.14
CA SER A 126 -2.27 -8.81 -24.20
C SER A 126 -2.33 -7.28 -24.10
N LYS A 127 -3.38 -6.75 -23.44
CA LYS A 127 -3.60 -5.31 -23.24
C LYS A 127 -3.06 -4.78 -21.91
N ILE A 128 -2.50 -5.65 -21.06
CA ILE A 128 -1.93 -5.21 -19.78
C ILE A 128 -0.72 -4.31 -20.05
N LYS A 129 -0.74 -3.14 -19.41
CA LYS A 129 0.31 -2.14 -19.59
C LYS A 129 1.62 -2.62 -18.99
N ILE A 130 2.69 -2.56 -19.79
CA ILE A 130 4.06 -2.84 -19.37
C ILE A 130 4.78 -1.51 -19.17
N ILE A 131 5.44 -1.36 -18.02
CA ILE A 131 6.24 -0.18 -17.69
C ILE A 131 7.68 -0.60 -17.41
N LEU A 132 8.63 -0.02 -18.14
CA LEU A 132 10.04 -0.25 -17.86
C LEU A 132 10.49 0.61 -16.69
N ALA A 133 11.08 -0.04 -15.68
CA ALA A 133 11.59 0.61 -14.48
C ALA A 133 12.79 -0.16 -13.91
N ASP A 134 13.81 0.58 -13.50
CA ASP A 134 15.02 0.09 -12.85
C ASP A 134 15.28 0.92 -11.59
N VAL A 135 15.59 0.25 -10.47
CA VAL A 135 15.90 0.87 -9.18
C VAL A 135 17.15 1.75 -9.22
N THR A 136 18.01 1.54 -10.21
CA THR A 136 19.22 2.35 -10.46
C THR A 136 18.96 3.55 -11.36
N ASP A 137 17.78 3.66 -11.97
CA ASP A 137 17.39 4.73 -12.89
C ASP A 137 16.20 5.52 -12.32
N LEU A 138 16.50 6.58 -11.56
CA LEU A 138 15.51 7.44 -10.90
C LEU A 138 14.46 8.03 -11.85
N PRO A 139 14.80 8.55 -13.05
CA PRO A 139 13.83 8.90 -14.08
C PRO A 139 12.81 7.78 -14.38
N SER A 140 13.25 6.53 -14.50
CA SER A 140 12.34 5.41 -14.76
C SER A 140 11.36 5.15 -13.60
N LEU A 141 11.82 5.29 -12.35
CA LEU A 141 10.95 5.15 -11.17
C LEU A 141 9.90 6.27 -11.10
N ARG A 142 10.28 7.51 -11.41
CA ARG A 142 9.35 8.65 -11.49
C ARG A 142 8.31 8.44 -12.59
N ASN A 143 8.74 7.98 -13.76
CA ASN A 143 7.84 7.65 -14.86
C ASN A 143 6.83 6.57 -14.44
N MET A 144 7.27 5.50 -13.78
CA MET A 144 6.39 4.44 -13.30
C MET A 144 5.39 4.94 -12.26
N THR A 145 5.85 5.62 -11.22
CA THR A 145 5.01 6.09 -10.10
C THR A 145 4.01 7.16 -10.53
N SER A 146 4.35 8.02 -11.50
CA SER A 146 3.40 8.99 -12.07
C SER A 146 2.19 8.35 -12.76
N GLN A 147 2.31 7.09 -13.20
CA GLN A 147 1.27 6.36 -13.93
C GLN A 147 0.41 5.46 -13.04
N ALA A 148 0.69 5.39 -11.73
CA ALA A 148 0.04 4.48 -10.79
C ALA A 148 -0.60 5.22 -9.62
N ARG A 149 -1.76 4.75 -9.16
CA ARG A 149 -2.37 5.17 -7.88
C ARG A 149 -1.75 4.42 -6.73
N VAL A 150 -1.56 3.10 -6.87
CA VAL A 150 -0.86 2.25 -5.92
C VAL A 150 0.21 1.44 -6.65
N LEU A 151 1.41 1.42 -6.09
CA LEU A 151 2.51 0.57 -6.50
C LEU A 151 2.66 -0.61 -5.53
N ILE A 152 2.60 -1.83 -6.06
CA ILE A 152 2.93 -3.05 -5.32
C ILE A 152 4.38 -3.40 -5.63
N ASN A 153 5.28 -3.11 -4.70
CA ASN A 153 6.70 -3.39 -4.85
C ASN A 153 7.04 -4.81 -4.39
N THR A 154 7.61 -5.60 -5.30
CA THR A 154 8.12 -6.95 -5.03
C THR A 154 9.62 -7.07 -5.34
N VAL A 155 10.33 -5.93 -5.43
CA VAL A 155 11.76 -5.87 -5.73
C VAL A 155 12.57 -5.82 -4.43
N GLY A 156 13.09 -6.98 -4.03
CA GLY A 156 14.07 -7.11 -2.96
C GLY A 156 15.52 -7.28 -3.49
N PRO A 157 16.54 -7.21 -2.60
CA PRO A 157 16.44 -6.88 -1.17
C PRO A 157 16.08 -5.41 -0.91
N TYR A 158 15.13 -5.17 -0.01
CA TYR A 158 14.53 -3.85 0.21
C TYR A 158 15.49 -2.86 0.87
N LYS A 159 16.36 -3.33 1.77
CA LYS A 159 17.41 -2.50 2.38
C LYS A 159 18.31 -1.84 1.33
N LEU A 160 18.50 -2.48 0.17
CA LEU A 160 19.35 -1.97 -0.91
C LEU A 160 18.56 -1.16 -1.95
N TYR A 161 17.34 -1.60 -2.28
CA TYR A 161 16.63 -1.11 -3.46
C TYR A 161 15.28 -0.45 -3.16
N GLY A 162 14.76 -0.54 -1.94
CA GLY A 162 13.41 -0.10 -1.58
C GLY A 162 13.29 1.41 -1.44
N GLU A 163 14.27 2.08 -0.84
CA GLU A 163 14.20 3.51 -0.54
C GLU A 163 14.02 4.40 -1.78
N PRO A 164 14.77 4.20 -2.90
CA PRO A 164 14.52 4.97 -4.12
C PRO A 164 13.09 4.85 -4.64
N VAL A 165 12.45 3.69 -4.42
CA VAL A 165 11.07 3.42 -4.84
C VAL A 165 10.08 4.13 -3.92
N VAL A 166 10.26 4.05 -2.59
CA VAL A 166 9.45 4.78 -1.60
C VAL A 166 9.50 6.28 -1.88
N LYS A 167 10.69 6.83 -2.06
CA LYS A 167 10.89 8.24 -2.38
C LYS A 167 10.16 8.64 -3.67
N ALA A 168 10.30 7.85 -4.73
CA ALA A 168 9.60 8.12 -5.99
C ALA A 168 8.07 8.08 -5.84
N CYS A 169 7.54 7.19 -5.01
CA CYS A 169 6.12 7.09 -4.71
C CYS A 169 5.60 8.35 -4.01
N ILE A 170 6.30 8.81 -2.97
CA ILE A 170 5.95 10.04 -2.24
C ILE A 170 6.03 11.26 -3.17
N ASP A 171 7.11 11.39 -3.95
CA ASP A 171 7.30 12.49 -4.89
C ASP A 171 6.20 12.52 -5.96
N GLY A 172 5.77 11.34 -6.45
CA GLY A 172 4.80 11.16 -7.53
C GLY A 172 3.33 11.10 -7.09
N GLY A 173 3.03 11.19 -5.79
CA GLY A 173 1.66 11.05 -5.28
C GLY A 173 1.09 9.65 -5.56
N CYS A 174 1.93 8.62 -5.43
CA CYS A 174 1.60 7.22 -5.65
C CYS A 174 1.70 6.48 -4.32
N HIS A 175 0.64 5.78 -3.91
CA HIS A 175 0.68 4.93 -2.73
C HIS A 175 1.60 3.73 -2.96
N TYR A 176 2.14 3.19 -1.89
CA TYR A 176 3.12 2.13 -1.93
C TYR A 176 2.71 1.01 -0.97
N VAL A 177 2.83 -0.22 -1.45
CA VAL A 177 2.78 -1.42 -0.60
C VAL A 177 3.93 -2.36 -0.96
N ASP A 178 4.45 -3.11 -0.01
CA ASP A 178 5.43 -4.17 -0.26
C ASP A 178 5.24 -5.40 0.62
N VAL A 179 6.09 -6.40 0.41
CA VAL A 179 6.13 -7.62 1.23
C VAL A 179 7.44 -7.72 2.04
N SER A 180 8.04 -6.58 2.40
CA SER A 180 9.32 -6.55 3.10
C SER A 180 9.20 -7.18 4.49
N ALA A 181 10.18 -8.02 4.84
CA ALA A 181 10.40 -8.56 6.17
C ALA A 181 11.74 -8.07 6.74
N GLU A 182 12.21 -6.89 6.32
CA GLU A 182 13.52 -6.33 6.68
C GLU A 182 13.35 -5.17 7.68
N PRO A 183 13.48 -5.39 9.01
CA PRO A 183 13.15 -4.36 10.03
C PRO A 183 13.95 -3.07 9.85
N GLN A 184 15.24 -3.19 9.55
CA GLN A 184 16.12 -2.04 9.31
C GLN A 184 15.65 -1.17 8.14
N PHE A 185 15.00 -1.75 7.13
CA PHE A 185 14.42 -0.99 6.04
C PHE A 185 13.12 -0.31 6.49
N MET A 186 12.21 -1.05 7.13
CA MET A 186 10.89 -0.55 7.53
C MET A 186 11.00 0.60 8.54
N GLU A 187 11.78 0.42 9.61
CA GLU A 187 12.02 1.45 10.63
C GLU A 187 12.63 2.71 10.02
N ARG A 188 13.60 2.53 9.11
CA ARG A 188 14.25 3.65 8.43
C ARG A 188 13.29 4.42 7.53
N MET A 189 12.43 3.72 6.77
CA MET A 189 11.42 4.39 5.94
C MET A 189 10.44 5.19 6.79
N GLN A 190 10.01 4.64 7.93
CA GLN A 190 9.14 5.36 8.87
C GLN A 190 9.83 6.61 9.43
N LEU A 191 11.04 6.48 9.95
CA LEU A 191 11.80 7.59 10.54
C LEU A 191 12.11 8.71 9.54
N GLU A 192 12.49 8.35 8.30
CA GLU A 192 12.96 9.32 7.30
C GLU A 192 11.81 9.93 6.48
N TYR A 193 10.72 9.20 6.25
CA TYR A 193 9.72 9.58 5.24
C TYR A 193 8.29 9.78 5.77
N HIS A 194 7.98 9.50 7.04
CA HIS A 194 6.62 9.64 7.57
C HIS A 194 6.04 11.05 7.35
N GLU A 195 6.78 12.10 7.71
CA GLU A 195 6.33 13.49 7.53
C GLU A 195 6.15 13.87 6.05
N ALA A 196 7.04 13.40 5.18
CA ALA A 196 6.95 13.66 3.74
C ALA A 196 5.72 12.98 3.13
N ALA A 197 5.44 11.74 3.53
CA ALA A 197 4.25 10.98 3.14
C ALA A 197 2.96 11.69 3.58
N LYS A 198 2.94 12.22 4.81
CA LYS A 198 1.82 13.01 5.37
C LYS A 198 1.56 14.30 4.64
N GLN A 199 2.61 15.07 4.36
CA GLN A 199 2.50 16.29 3.57
C GLN A 199 2.01 16.03 2.15
N LYS A 200 2.37 14.89 1.56
CA LYS A 200 1.98 14.49 0.19
C LYS A 200 0.67 13.73 0.12
N ASN A 201 0.05 13.41 1.25
CA ASN A 201 -1.12 12.55 1.34
C ASN A 201 -0.93 11.18 0.64
N VAL A 202 0.25 10.57 0.82
CA VAL A 202 0.61 9.27 0.26
C VAL A 202 0.75 8.23 1.37
N TYR A 203 0.09 7.08 1.23
CA TYR A 203 0.30 5.92 2.10
C TYR A 203 1.46 5.05 1.61
N ILE A 204 2.36 4.70 2.52
CA ILE A 204 3.45 3.74 2.38
C ILE A 204 3.21 2.67 3.44
N ILE A 205 2.84 1.46 3.00
CA ILE A 205 2.50 0.34 3.89
C ILE A 205 3.47 -0.81 3.62
N ASN A 206 4.38 -1.05 4.56
CA ASN A 206 5.31 -2.16 4.48
C ASN A 206 4.71 -3.45 5.05
N ALA A 207 5.33 -4.59 4.71
CA ALA A 207 5.01 -5.90 5.29
C ALA A 207 3.62 -6.47 4.95
N CYS A 208 3.07 -6.18 3.77
CA CYS A 208 1.82 -6.77 3.27
C CYS A 208 1.99 -8.22 2.76
N GLY A 209 2.75 -9.04 3.48
CA GLY A 209 3.02 -10.44 3.17
C GLY A 209 2.18 -11.42 4.00
N PHE A 210 2.27 -12.70 3.64
CA PHE A 210 1.56 -13.77 4.34
C PHE A 210 2.00 -13.93 5.81
N ASP A 211 3.26 -13.68 6.13
CA ASP A 211 3.77 -13.86 7.49
C ASP A 211 3.32 -12.72 8.45
N CYS A 212 2.76 -11.64 7.92
CA CYS A 212 2.39 -10.45 8.67
C CYS A 212 0.87 -10.26 8.71
N ILE A 213 0.18 -10.32 7.56
CA ILE A 213 -1.26 -10.00 7.47
C ILE A 213 -2.14 -10.82 8.43
N PRO A 214 -2.03 -12.16 8.53
CA PRO A 214 -2.86 -12.93 9.45
C PRO A 214 -2.57 -12.61 10.92
N VAL A 215 -1.30 -12.32 11.25
CA VAL A 215 -0.88 -11.94 12.60
C VAL A 215 -1.48 -10.58 12.96
N ASP A 216 -1.46 -9.63 12.02
CA ASP A 216 -2.05 -8.31 12.20
C ASP A 216 -3.55 -8.39 12.39
N LEU A 217 -4.25 -9.08 11.48
CA LEU A 217 -5.69 -9.29 11.59
C LEU A 217 -6.08 -9.96 12.91
N GLY A 218 -5.32 -10.96 13.35
CA GLY A 218 -5.51 -11.61 14.65
C GLY A 218 -5.32 -10.64 15.82
N THR A 219 -4.28 -9.79 15.74
CA THR A 219 -3.99 -8.76 16.75
C THR A 219 -5.11 -7.71 16.81
N VAL A 220 -5.56 -7.19 15.66
CA VAL A 220 -6.72 -6.29 15.55
C VAL A 220 -7.94 -6.89 16.20
N PHE A 221 -8.24 -8.13 15.85
CA PHE A 221 -9.40 -8.84 16.37
C PHE A 221 -9.33 -8.96 17.89
N LEU A 222 -8.18 -9.34 18.45
CA LEU A 222 -8.00 -9.46 19.89
C LEU A 222 -8.14 -8.10 20.58
N VAL A 223 -7.48 -7.06 20.10
CA VAL A 223 -7.57 -5.70 20.66
C VAL A 223 -9.01 -5.19 20.68
N ASN A 224 -9.78 -5.43 19.61
CA ASN A 224 -11.15 -4.94 19.51
C ASN A 224 -12.17 -5.74 20.33
N ASN A 225 -11.87 -7.00 20.70
CA ASN A 225 -12.83 -7.90 21.33
C ASN A 225 -12.45 -8.31 22.76
N PHE A 226 -11.20 -8.10 23.17
CA PHE A 226 -10.76 -8.40 24.52
C PHE A 226 -11.23 -7.32 25.50
N LYS A 227 -11.90 -7.75 26.58
CA LYS A 227 -12.42 -6.84 27.61
C LYS A 227 -11.32 -6.55 28.63
N GLY A 228 -10.32 -5.77 28.22
CA GLY A 228 -9.17 -5.38 29.02
C GLY A 228 -8.00 -4.96 28.14
N ASP A 229 -6.85 -4.71 28.75
CA ASP A 229 -5.65 -4.35 28.01
C ASP A 229 -4.96 -5.62 27.47
N VAL A 230 -4.70 -5.64 26.17
CA VAL A 230 -3.92 -6.71 25.54
C VAL A 230 -2.44 -6.46 25.83
N ASN A 231 -1.85 -7.28 26.71
CA ASN A 231 -0.43 -7.15 27.08
C ASN A 231 0.53 -7.81 26.07
N SER A 232 0.17 -8.97 25.54
CA SER A 232 0.99 -9.73 24.60
C SER A 232 0.12 -10.64 23.74
N VAL A 233 0.52 -10.82 22.48
CA VAL A 233 -0.13 -11.73 21.54
C VAL A 233 0.92 -12.72 21.04
N GLU A 234 0.63 -14.01 21.19
CA GLU A 234 1.40 -15.08 20.57
C GLU A 234 0.56 -15.67 19.44
N CYS A 235 1.12 -15.71 18.23
CA CYS A 235 0.45 -16.28 17.07
C CYS A 235 1.10 -17.62 16.70
N TYR A 236 0.25 -18.64 16.53
CA TYR A 236 0.65 -19.96 16.07
C TYR A 236 -0.10 -20.24 14.77
N MET A 237 0.62 -20.62 13.72
CA MET A 237 0.03 -20.87 12.41
C MET A 237 0.40 -22.25 11.88
N GLU A 238 -0.61 -22.97 11.40
CA GLU A 238 -0.45 -24.23 10.69
C GLU A 238 -0.94 -24.03 9.25
N VAL A 239 -0.04 -24.24 8.29
CA VAL A 239 -0.36 -24.10 6.87
C VAL A 239 -0.57 -25.48 6.26
N TRP A 240 -1.79 -25.73 5.78
CA TRP A 240 -2.15 -26.96 5.09
C TRP A 240 -2.01 -26.73 3.58
N GLN A 241 -0.96 -27.27 2.97
CA GLN A 241 -0.91 -27.33 1.51
C GLN A 241 -1.87 -28.42 1.04
N LYS A 242 -2.86 -28.04 0.22
CA LYS A 242 -3.46 -29.01 -0.68
C LYS A 242 -2.40 -29.38 -1.70
N THR A 243 -1.92 -30.62 -1.67
CA THR A 243 -1.14 -31.19 -2.75
C THR A 243 -2.01 -31.18 -4.01
N PHE A 244 -1.96 -30.10 -4.78
CA PHE A 244 -2.25 -30.21 -6.21
C PHE A 244 -1.05 -30.91 -6.81
N MET A 245 -1.18 -32.22 -7.02
CA MET A 245 -0.27 -32.95 -7.90
C MET A 245 -0.29 -32.23 -9.24
N MET A 246 0.84 -31.62 -9.60
CA MET A 246 1.15 -31.14 -10.95
C MET A 246 1.24 -32.32 -11.92
#